data_AF-A0A8H7FLV9-F1
#
_entry.id   AF-A0A8H7FLV9-F1
#
_cell.length_a   1.000
_cell.length_b   1.000
_cell.length_c   1.000
_cell.angle_alpha   90.00
_cell.angle_beta   90.00
_cell.angle_gamma   90.00
#
_symmetry.space_group_name_H-M   'P 1'
#
loop_
_entity.id
_entity.type
_entity.pdbx_description
1 polymer ?
#
loop_
_entity_poly.entity_id
_entity_poly.type
_entity_poly.pdbx_seq_one_letter_code
_entity_poly.pdbx_strand_id
1 'polypeptide(L)'
;MFITATRIALSLLLCTPFVSAQLSGTVGPTTTHAAKRTIICNVLNYGGVVGSPDIGPAILSAFTNCVKVNSGSTLYVPPGNYDMATWVTLDDGSHWAFQLDATTGGHMIIIENALDFEFYSSTSAGTIQGLGYQCRNAGEPLAAPEFHIVVQGGANGEMYNLAIRGADIGGSDGIDISGTNHWVHDVEVTNRDECVTVKSPASDFLIENIYCNQSGGSAIGSLGAGTAIENIVYKNVYTNGGNQIMMIKSNGGDGYVKNVLFQNFLATGSAYGLDIDQYWSSETTVAGNGVTLTNIEFETWNGLVVDGVKRPPYRIICADAAPCSGITLTDVWLWSETGEAVIDCESAFGTGVGCLRSGSTSSYAAATTSYTKPASYTTLKTMTGDLTAGFASTASIPAPYVAFLEPGTLLTALISEQSQPLSILGWPRFRLWLKIGTAPPTRCVKLNLIGHPA
;
A
#
# COMPACT_ATOMS: atom_id res chain seq x y z
N MET A 1 -56.80 43.27 5.51
CA MET A 1 -55.79 42.85 6.51
C MET A 1 -55.29 41.49 6.08
N PHE A 2 -54.15 41.43 5.38
CA PHE A 2 -53.59 40.17 4.86
C PHE A 2 -52.56 39.63 5.85
N ILE A 3 -52.58 38.33 6.10
CA ILE A 3 -51.56 37.62 6.89
C ILE A 3 -50.82 36.67 5.94
N THR A 4 -49.55 36.95 5.71
CA THR A 4 -48.65 36.11 4.90
C THR A 4 -48.15 34.93 5.74
N ALA A 5 -48.43 33.71 5.28
CA ALA A 5 -47.91 32.49 5.89
C ALA A 5 -46.49 32.18 5.40
N THR A 6 -45.48 32.65 6.11
CA THR A 6 -44.07 32.37 5.81
C THR A 6 -43.76 30.88 6.00
N ARG A 7 -43.41 30.17 4.94
CA ARG A 7 -42.91 28.80 5.04
C ARG A 7 -41.49 28.81 5.62
N ILE A 8 -41.33 28.33 6.85
CA ILE A 8 -40.01 28.02 7.41
C ILE A 8 -39.51 26.74 6.73
N ALA A 9 -38.44 26.85 5.95
CA ALA A 9 -37.73 25.69 5.45
C ALA A 9 -36.91 25.08 6.58
N LEU A 10 -37.30 23.90 7.05
CA LEU A 10 -36.54 23.15 8.05
C LEU A 10 -35.39 22.42 7.34
N SER A 11 -34.26 23.10 7.19
CA SER A 11 -33.03 22.48 6.69
C SER A 11 -32.54 21.43 7.67
N LEU A 12 -32.79 20.15 7.37
CA LEU A 12 -32.06 19.06 8.02
C LEU A 12 -30.60 19.19 7.60
N LEU A 13 -29.73 19.62 8.52
CA LEU A 13 -28.33 19.23 8.46
C LEU A 13 -28.28 17.72 8.68
N LEU A 14 -28.26 16.97 7.57
CA LEU A 14 -27.66 15.65 7.58
C LEU A 14 -26.19 15.86 7.94
N CYS A 15 -25.88 15.59 9.21
CA CYS A 15 -24.50 15.51 9.65
C CYS A 15 -23.93 14.21 9.08
N THR A 16 -23.42 14.28 7.85
CA THR A 16 -22.56 13.21 7.32
C THR A 16 -21.41 13.02 8.30
N PRO A 17 -21.17 11.78 8.77
CA PRO A 17 -20.02 11.50 9.63
C PRO A 17 -18.78 11.51 8.75
N PHE A 18 -18.25 12.70 8.45
CA PHE A 18 -16.96 12.87 7.80
C PHE A 18 -15.94 11.94 8.46
N VAL A 19 -15.36 11.02 7.69
CA VAL A 19 -14.35 10.08 8.20
C VAL A 19 -13.08 10.86 8.54
N SER A 20 -12.99 11.28 9.82
CA SER A 20 -11.97 12.19 10.35
C SER A 20 -11.19 11.57 11.51
N ALA A 21 -10.68 10.37 11.24
CA ALA A 21 -9.61 9.64 11.93
C ALA A 21 -9.03 8.68 10.87
N GLN A 22 -7.78 8.77 10.41
CA GLN A 22 -6.53 9.34 10.95
C GLN A 22 -6.02 8.62 12.20
N LEU A 23 -4.70 8.37 12.22
CA LEU A 23 -3.94 7.56 13.19
C LEU A 23 -4.47 7.66 14.63
N SER A 24 -4.79 6.52 15.25
CA SER A 24 -5.33 6.44 16.61
C SER A 24 -4.31 6.71 17.72
N GLY A 25 -3.02 6.87 17.36
CA GLY A 25 -1.97 7.32 18.26
C GLY A 25 -0.68 7.68 17.54
N THR A 26 0.38 8.00 18.29
CA THR A 26 1.73 8.20 17.73
C THR A 26 2.24 6.91 17.10
N VAL A 27 2.78 7.03 15.88
CA VAL A 27 3.51 5.96 15.19
C VAL A 27 5.03 6.09 15.39
N GLY A 28 5.76 5.03 15.08
CA GLY A 28 7.21 4.96 15.18
C GLY A 28 7.75 4.64 16.60
N PRO A 29 9.08 4.47 16.72
CA PRO A 29 9.84 4.34 17.95
C PRO A 29 9.53 5.26 19.11
N THR A 30 9.48 4.65 20.28
CA THR A 30 9.38 5.32 21.59
C THR A 30 10.71 5.89 22.07
N THR A 31 11.85 5.39 21.60
CA THR A 31 13.18 5.95 21.88
C THR A 31 13.81 6.60 20.65
N THR A 32 14.54 7.69 20.89
CA THR A 32 15.18 8.43 19.80
C THR A 32 16.28 7.61 19.15
N HIS A 33 16.48 7.85 17.85
CA HIS A 33 17.62 7.38 17.07
C HIS A 33 18.98 7.53 17.78
N ALA A 34 19.19 8.60 18.56
CA ALA A 34 20.41 8.80 19.33
C ALA A 34 20.54 7.83 20.51
N ALA A 35 19.43 7.51 21.20
CA ALA A 35 19.40 6.51 22.26
C ALA A 35 19.64 5.08 21.73
N LYS A 36 19.27 4.81 20.48
CA LYS A 36 19.54 3.54 19.77
C LYS A 36 20.98 3.42 19.24
N ARG A 37 21.82 4.42 19.47
CA ARG A 37 23.20 4.49 18.98
C ARG A 37 24.26 4.54 20.08
N THR A 38 23.89 4.18 21.31
CA THR A 38 24.85 4.09 22.42
C THR A 38 25.87 2.97 22.19
N ILE A 39 25.46 1.90 21.52
CA ILE A 39 26.32 0.76 21.13
C ILE A 39 26.10 0.46 19.63
N ILE A 40 27.18 0.37 18.86
CA ILE A 40 27.14 0.06 17.42
C ILE A 40 27.65 -1.36 17.18
N CYS A 41 26.70 -2.27 16.93
CA CYS A 41 26.93 -3.67 16.57
C CYS A 41 27.28 -3.77 15.08
N ASN A 42 28.44 -3.24 14.69
CA ASN A 42 28.96 -3.28 13.32
C ASN A 42 29.31 -4.71 12.91
N VAL A 43 28.68 -5.24 11.85
CA VAL A 43 28.85 -6.64 11.38
C VAL A 43 30.29 -7.02 11.06
N LEU A 44 31.16 -6.05 10.72
CA LEU A 44 32.58 -6.30 10.48
C LEU A 44 33.31 -6.82 11.74
N ASN A 45 32.81 -6.48 12.94
CA ASN A 45 33.33 -7.00 14.21
C ASN A 45 32.83 -8.42 14.52
N TYR A 46 31.87 -8.94 13.75
CA TYR A 46 31.18 -10.22 13.97
C TYR A 46 31.36 -11.21 12.81
N GLY A 47 32.44 -11.03 12.02
CA GLY A 47 32.82 -11.88 10.89
C GLY A 47 32.42 -11.37 9.51
N GLY A 48 31.78 -10.19 9.43
CA GLY A 48 31.42 -9.58 8.15
C GLY A 48 32.63 -9.03 7.40
N VAL A 49 32.60 -9.12 6.07
CA VAL A 49 33.65 -8.60 5.18
C VAL A 49 32.99 -7.92 3.98
N VAL A 50 33.50 -6.76 3.56
CA VAL A 50 33.02 -6.08 2.33
C VAL A 50 33.36 -6.97 1.12
N GLY A 51 32.37 -7.25 0.28
CA GLY A 51 32.49 -8.22 -0.81
C GLY A 51 32.39 -9.68 -0.36
N SER A 52 31.85 -9.98 0.83
CA SER A 52 31.53 -11.35 1.23
C SER A 52 30.48 -11.96 0.30
N PRO A 53 30.60 -13.25 -0.09
CA PRO A 53 29.52 -14.00 -0.76
C PRO A 53 28.34 -14.30 0.16
N ASP A 54 28.49 -14.12 1.47
CA ASP A 54 27.40 -14.17 2.44
C ASP A 54 27.67 -13.28 3.66
N ILE A 55 26.81 -12.28 3.90
CA ILE A 55 26.82 -11.41 5.08
C ILE A 55 25.81 -11.85 6.16
N GLY A 56 24.90 -12.77 5.84
CA GLY A 56 23.84 -13.23 6.74
C GLY A 56 24.34 -13.75 8.10
N PRO A 57 25.34 -14.63 8.15
CA PRO A 57 25.92 -15.12 9.41
C PRO A 57 26.51 -14.01 10.29
N ALA A 58 27.07 -12.95 9.68
CA ALA A 58 27.63 -11.81 10.41
C ALA A 58 26.55 -10.87 10.94
N ILE A 59 25.46 -10.66 10.18
CA ILE A 59 24.26 -9.94 10.62
C ILE A 59 23.63 -10.66 11.82
N LEU A 60 23.41 -11.97 11.71
CA LEU A 60 22.85 -12.80 12.79
C LEU A 60 23.77 -12.85 14.02
N SER A 61 25.09 -12.94 13.82
CA SER A 61 26.08 -12.90 14.91
C SER A 61 26.11 -11.55 15.62
N ALA A 62 26.10 -10.43 14.90
CA ALA A 62 26.04 -9.09 15.47
C ALA A 62 24.72 -8.84 16.20
N PHE A 63 23.60 -9.32 15.68
CA PHE A 63 22.32 -9.24 16.35
C PHE A 63 22.31 -10.05 17.67
N THR A 64 22.68 -11.34 17.60
CA THR A 64 22.63 -12.26 18.74
C THR A 64 23.62 -11.87 19.84
N ASN A 65 24.87 -11.57 19.49
CA ASN A 65 25.97 -11.36 20.44
C ASN A 65 26.16 -9.91 20.88
N CYS A 66 25.43 -8.96 20.29
CA CYS A 66 25.54 -7.54 20.63
C CYS A 66 24.19 -6.83 20.75
N VAL A 67 23.25 -6.99 19.81
CA VAL A 67 21.94 -6.29 19.92
C VAL A 67 21.08 -6.88 21.02
N LYS A 68 20.83 -8.20 21.02
CA LYS A 68 19.95 -8.85 22.02
C LYS A 68 20.44 -8.68 23.48
N VAL A 69 21.73 -8.42 23.67
CA VAL A 69 22.35 -8.21 24.98
C VAL A 69 22.59 -6.73 25.32
N ASN A 70 22.29 -5.79 24.41
CA ASN A 70 22.41 -4.34 24.65
C ASN A 70 21.17 -3.58 24.13
N SER A 71 20.29 -3.19 25.03
CA SER A 71 19.26 -2.16 24.76
C SER A 71 19.93 -0.84 24.35
N GLY A 72 19.34 -0.09 23.40
CA GLY A 72 19.92 1.16 22.90
C GLY A 72 21.02 0.98 21.85
N SER A 73 20.97 -0.12 21.09
CA SER A 73 22.01 -0.51 20.12
C SER A 73 21.55 -0.50 18.66
N THR A 74 22.52 -0.31 17.75
CA THR A 74 22.30 -0.39 16.29
C THR A 74 23.09 -1.54 15.69
N LEU A 75 22.39 -2.48 15.06
CA LEU A 75 22.95 -3.42 14.09
C LEU A 75 23.41 -2.64 12.86
N TYR A 76 24.70 -2.65 12.54
CA TYR A 76 25.24 -1.78 11.48
C TYR A 76 25.93 -2.57 10.36
N VAL A 77 25.40 -2.45 9.15
CA VAL A 77 26.05 -2.88 7.90
C VAL A 77 26.63 -1.64 7.20
N PRO A 78 27.96 -1.42 7.26
CA PRO A 78 28.61 -0.22 6.72
C PRO A 78 28.71 -0.25 5.18
N PRO A 79 28.92 0.92 4.52
CA PRO A 79 28.95 1.03 3.07
C PRO A 79 29.85 0.01 2.38
N GLY A 80 29.30 -0.63 1.35
CA GLY A 80 29.95 -1.69 0.59
C GLY A 80 28.93 -2.43 -0.27
N ASN A 81 29.42 -3.42 -1.02
CA ASN A 81 28.59 -4.44 -1.65
C ASN A 81 28.78 -5.74 -0.87
N TYR A 82 27.70 -6.47 -0.64
CA TYR A 82 27.71 -7.77 0.03
C TYR A 82 26.66 -8.67 -0.63
N ASP A 83 27.00 -9.93 -0.88
CA ASP A 83 25.98 -10.94 -1.14
C ASP A 83 25.52 -11.54 0.21
N MET A 84 24.32 -12.09 0.24
CA MET A 84 23.70 -12.72 1.39
C MET A 84 23.05 -14.02 0.92
N ALA A 85 23.74 -15.13 1.13
CA ALA A 85 23.32 -16.48 0.74
C ALA A 85 22.52 -17.20 1.83
N THR A 86 22.51 -16.66 3.06
CA THR A 86 21.79 -17.23 4.21
C THR A 86 20.70 -16.27 4.69
N TRP A 87 19.51 -16.81 4.96
CA TRP A 87 18.42 -16.10 5.63
C TRP A 87 18.83 -15.56 7.00
N VAL A 88 18.34 -14.37 7.37
CA VAL A 88 18.47 -13.87 8.74
C VAL A 88 17.11 -13.70 9.39
N THR A 89 16.98 -14.19 10.62
CA THR A 89 15.77 -14.05 11.47
C THR A 89 16.20 -13.35 12.76
N LEU A 90 15.78 -12.10 12.92
CA LEU A 90 16.23 -11.18 13.98
C LEU A 90 15.10 -11.01 15.01
N ASP A 91 14.89 -12.07 15.79
CA ASP A 91 13.81 -12.22 16.76
C ASP A 91 14.09 -11.55 18.13
N ASP A 92 13.05 -10.95 18.73
CA ASP A 92 13.02 -10.46 20.11
C ASP A 92 14.20 -9.52 20.41
N GLY A 93 14.36 -8.50 19.55
CA GLY A 93 15.23 -7.35 19.78
C GLY A 93 14.44 -6.17 20.37
N SER A 94 15.02 -5.43 21.33
CA SER A 94 14.33 -4.39 22.09
C SER A 94 15.11 -3.07 22.14
N HIS A 95 14.44 -1.95 21.84
CA HIS A 95 14.99 -0.58 21.82
C HIS A 95 16.24 -0.47 20.94
N TRP A 96 16.12 -0.89 19.68
CA TRP A 96 17.25 -1.10 18.77
C TRP A 96 16.99 -0.56 17.36
N ALA A 97 18.03 -0.52 16.54
CA ALA A 97 17.91 -0.16 15.13
C ALA A 97 18.73 -1.11 14.24
N PHE A 98 18.36 -1.21 12.97
CA PHE A 98 19.17 -1.77 11.89
C PHE A 98 19.53 -0.61 10.95
N GLN A 99 20.82 -0.29 10.85
CA GLN A 99 21.37 0.63 9.87
C GLN A 99 21.99 -0.17 8.71
N LEU A 100 21.46 0.02 7.50
CA LEU A 100 21.98 -0.54 6.26
C LEU A 100 22.40 0.62 5.34
N ASP A 101 23.70 0.93 5.29
CA ASP A 101 24.24 1.95 4.36
C ASP A 101 24.82 1.31 3.07
N ALA A 102 24.45 0.07 2.76
CA ALA A 102 25.13 -0.79 1.80
C ALA A 102 24.20 -1.41 0.75
N THR A 103 24.80 -1.92 -0.34
CA THR A 103 24.10 -2.83 -1.26
C THR A 103 24.22 -4.25 -0.75
N THR A 104 23.09 -4.90 -0.50
CA THR A 104 22.97 -6.34 -0.20
C THR A 104 22.19 -7.05 -1.29
N GLY A 105 22.61 -8.25 -1.71
CA GLY A 105 21.85 -9.07 -2.68
C GLY A 105 21.64 -10.51 -2.22
N GLY A 106 20.62 -11.21 -2.71
CA GLY A 106 20.45 -12.66 -2.50
C GLY A 106 19.20 -13.07 -1.70
N HIS A 107 19.26 -13.04 -0.36
CA HIS A 107 18.24 -13.62 0.53
C HIS A 107 17.48 -12.61 1.42
N MET A 108 16.44 -13.10 2.12
CA MET A 108 15.52 -12.34 3.00
C MET A 108 16.17 -11.82 4.27
N ILE A 109 15.66 -10.67 4.72
CA ILE A 109 15.69 -10.25 6.12
C ILE A 109 14.31 -10.52 6.71
N ILE A 110 14.28 -11.27 7.81
CA ILE A 110 13.13 -11.41 8.70
C ILE A 110 13.53 -10.74 10.02
N ILE A 111 12.80 -9.71 10.43
CA ILE A 111 12.79 -9.28 11.84
C ILE A 111 11.74 -10.15 12.55
N GLU A 112 11.77 -10.39 13.87
CA GLU A 112 10.59 -10.89 14.60
C GLU A 112 10.41 -10.24 15.97
N ASN A 113 9.17 -10.19 16.46
CA ASN A 113 8.75 -9.78 17.82
C ASN A 113 9.28 -8.43 18.35
N ALA A 114 9.96 -7.64 17.52
CA ALA A 114 10.75 -6.50 17.95
C ALA A 114 9.97 -5.49 18.80
N LEU A 115 10.63 -4.87 19.78
CA LEU A 115 10.07 -3.76 20.53
C LEU A 115 10.90 -2.51 20.25
N ASP A 116 10.23 -1.40 19.95
CA ASP A 116 10.86 -0.10 19.70
C ASP A 116 12.02 -0.19 18.69
N PHE A 117 11.69 -0.33 17.41
CA PHE A 117 12.64 -0.66 16.35
C PHE A 117 12.59 0.29 15.13
N GLU A 118 13.76 0.51 14.52
CA GLU A 118 14.01 1.39 13.36
C GLU A 118 14.86 0.61 12.33
N PHE A 119 14.46 0.53 11.07
CA PHE A 119 15.28 -0.03 9.99
C PHE A 119 15.52 1.05 8.95
N TYR A 120 16.76 1.46 8.70
CA TYR A 120 17.02 2.66 7.90
C TYR A 120 18.37 2.63 7.17
N SER A 121 18.53 3.58 6.25
CA SER A 121 19.81 3.92 5.62
C SER A 121 20.16 5.37 5.91
N SER A 122 21.34 5.66 6.48
CA SER A 122 21.76 7.03 6.77
C SER A 122 22.16 7.82 5.52
N THR A 123 22.44 7.10 4.44
CA THR A 123 22.89 7.61 3.14
C THR A 123 21.79 7.70 2.08
N SER A 124 20.58 7.22 2.39
CA SER A 124 19.49 7.01 1.41
C SER A 124 19.83 6.05 0.25
N ALA A 125 20.96 5.35 0.32
CA ALA A 125 21.47 4.47 -0.74
C ALA A 125 21.55 2.98 -0.32
N GLY A 126 21.23 2.67 0.93
CA GLY A 126 21.05 1.29 1.41
C GLY A 126 20.05 0.55 0.53
N THR A 127 20.49 -0.53 -0.10
CA THR A 127 19.78 -1.20 -1.20
C THR A 127 19.71 -2.69 -0.93
N ILE A 128 18.52 -3.28 -1.09
CA ILE A 128 18.33 -4.73 -1.11
C ILE A 128 17.99 -5.13 -2.55
N GLN A 129 18.90 -5.82 -3.22
CA GLN A 129 18.76 -6.25 -4.61
C GLN A 129 18.23 -7.68 -4.64
N GLY A 130 16.96 -7.82 -5.03
CA GLY A 130 16.21 -9.07 -4.95
C GLY A 130 16.78 -10.24 -5.74
N LEU A 131 17.49 -9.96 -6.85
CA LEU A 131 18.02 -10.94 -7.82
C LEU A 131 16.99 -11.98 -8.32
N GLY A 132 15.68 -11.79 -8.07
CA GLY A 132 14.63 -12.79 -8.36
C GLY A 132 14.50 -13.21 -9.82
N TYR A 133 15.05 -12.43 -10.75
CA TYR A 133 15.21 -12.84 -12.14
C TYR A 133 16.09 -14.09 -12.30
N GLN A 134 17.10 -14.28 -11.44
CA GLN A 134 17.94 -15.48 -11.42
C GLN A 134 17.13 -16.70 -11.00
N CYS A 135 16.28 -16.56 -9.99
CA CYS A 135 15.40 -17.61 -9.48
C CYS A 135 14.40 -18.07 -10.56
N ARG A 136 13.73 -17.11 -11.21
CA ARG A 136 12.84 -17.37 -12.35
C ARG A 136 13.57 -17.97 -13.56
N ASN A 137 14.77 -17.47 -13.90
CA ASN A 137 15.59 -18.04 -14.99
C ASN A 137 16.14 -19.44 -14.67
N ALA A 138 16.26 -19.81 -13.39
CA ALA A 138 16.61 -21.16 -12.95
C ALA A 138 15.42 -22.14 -12.96
N GLY A 139 14.19 -21.66 -13.18
CA GLY A 139 12.98 -22.48 -13.15
C GLY A 139 12.49 -22.82 -11.75
N GLU A 140 12.93 -22.09 -10.71
CA GLU A 140 12.33 -22.20 -9.37
C GLU A 140 10.85 -21.74 -9.43
N PRO A 141 9.93 -22.35 -8.65
CA PRO A 141 8.51 -21.96 -8.66
C PRO A 141 8.29 -20.48 -8.28
N LEU A 142 7.25 -19.87 -8.84
CA LEU A 142 6.92 -18.43 -8.70
C LEU A 142 6.86 -17.91 -7.26
N ALA A 143 6.60 -18.77 -6.27
CA ALA A 143 6.69 -18.46 -4.84
C ALA A 143 8.11 -18.06 -4.33
N ALA A 144 9.03 -17.59 -5.19
CA ALA A 144 10.44 -17.29 -4.89
C ALA A 144 11.15 -16.38 -5.94
N PRO A 145 11.48 -15.11 -5.61
CA PRO A 145 10.78 -14.20 -4.72
C PRO A 145 9.74 -13.39 -5.51
N GLU A 146 8.71 -12.95 -4.82
CA GLU A 146 7.61 -12.21 -5.44
C GLU A 146 7.30 -10.94 -4.61
N PHE A 147 6.88 -11.05 -3.35
CA PHE A 147 6.61 -9.90 -2.47
C PHE A 147 7.89 -9.19 -1.97
N HIS A 148 7.90 -7.85 -1.91
CA HIS A 148 9.03 -7.03 -1.48
C HIS A 148 9.01 -6.73 0.02
N ILE A 149 7.93 -6.11 0.51
CA ILE A 149 7.71 -5.81 1.94
C ILE A 149 6.34 -6.39 2.34
N VAL A 150 6.31 -7.14 3.44
CA VAL A 150 5.07 -7.69 3.99
C VAL A 150 5.01 -7.46 5.50
N VAL A 151 3.89 -6.91 5.97
CA VAL A 151 3.61 -6.52 7.36
C VAL A 151 2.35 -7.24 7.85
N GLN A 152 2.51 -8.18 8.78
CA GLN A 152 1.46 -9.06 9.29
C GLN A 152 1.11 -8.73 10.76
N GLY A 153 0.18 -7.81 10.98
CA GLY A 153 -0.19 -7.39 12.33
C GLY A 153 0.81 -6.43 12.98
N GLY A 154 0.78 -6.36 14.31
CA GLY A 154 1.53 -5.37 15.10
C GLY A 154 0.82 -4.03 15.21
N ALA A 155 1.54 -3.02 15.69
CA ALA A 155 0.97 -1.69 15.99
C ALA A 155 1.99 -0.56 15.85
N ASN A 156 1.49 0.67 15.61
CA ASN A 156 2.25 1.93 15.68
C ASN A 156 3.46 2.01 14.73
N GLY A 157 3.35 1.48 13.51
CA GLY A 157 4.43 1.50 12.51
C GLY A 157 4.31 2.65 11.51
N GLU A 158 5.44 3.08 10.95
CA GLU A 158 5.53 4.21 10.02
C GLU A 158 6.51 3.85 8.88
N MET A 159 5.98 3.63 7.67
CA MET A 159 6.76 3.29 6.48
C MET A 159 6.84 4.48 5.54
N TYR A 160 8.05 4.99 5.27
CA TYR A 160 8.19 6.12 4.38
C TYR A 160 9.52 6.22 3.67
N ASN A 161 9.58 7.10 2.68
CA ASN A 161 10.76 7.40 1.87
C ASN A 161 11.31 6.17 1.12
N LEU A 162 10.41 5.33 0.62
CA LEU A 162 10.71 4.06 -0.04
C LEU A 162 10.59 4.17 -1.57
N ALA A 163 11.45 3.43 -2.27
CA ALA A 163 11.26 3.14 -3.69
C ALA A 163 11.44 1.63 -3.92
N ILE A 164 10.40 0.99 -4.45
CA ILE A 164 10.30 -0.46 -4.63
C ILE A 164 10.20 -0.76 -6.12
N ARG A 165 11.06 -1.63 -6.65
CA ARG A 165 11.10 -1.97 -8.09
C ARG A 165 11.18 -3.48 -8.31
N GLY A 166 10.01 -4.07 -8.48
CA GLY A 166 9.78 -5.44 -8.90
C GLY A 166 9.68 -5.60 -10.41
N ALA A 167 9.48 -6.85 -10.82
CA ALA A 167 9.29 -7.22 -12.22
C ALA A 167 7.85 -6.98 -12.68
N ASP A 168 7.67 -6.88 -13.99
CA ASP A 168 6.37 -6.85 -14.67
C ASP A 168 5.78 -8.27 -14.71
N ILE A 169 5.31 -8.75 -13.55
CA ILE A 169 4.68 -10.08 -13.32
C ILE A 169 3.74 -10.03 -12.10
N GLY A 170 2.68 -10.85 -12.07
CA GLY A 170 1.84 -11.00 -10.86
C GLY A 170 2.63 -11.53 -9.66
N GLY A 171 2.06 -11.39 -8.45
CA GLY A 171 2.71 -11.72 -7.18
C GLY A 171 3.90 -10.80 -6.81
N SER A 172 4.25 -9.80 -7.62
CA SER A 172 5.43 -8.96 -7.37
C SER A 172 5.20 -7.84 -6.33
N ASP A 173 4.33 -8.10 -5.35
CA ASP A 173 3.70 -7.18 -4.40
C ASP A 173 4.71 -6.21 -3.74
N GLY A 174 4.37 -4.92 -3.69
CA GLY A 174 5.22 -3.88 -3.15
C GLY A 174 5.20 -3.84 -1.62
N ILE A 175 4.07 -3.39 -1.06
CA ILE A 175 3.80 -3.38 0.37
C ILE A 175 2.45 -4.04 0.66
N ASP A 176 2.48 -5.19 1.33
CA ASP A 176 1.31 -5.78 1.99
C ASP A 176 1.29 -5.39 3.47
N ILE A 177 0.14 -4.93 4.00
CA ILE A 177 0.05 -4.48 5.40
C ILE A 177 -1.27 -4.84 6.12
N SER A 178 -1.14 -5.32 7.34
CA SER A 178 -2.21 -5.57 8.33
C SER A 178 -1.68 -5.22 9.74
N GLY A 179 -2.54 -4.99 10.74
CA GLY A 179 -2.15 -4.48 12.06
C GLY A 179 -3.03 -3.33 12.54
N THR A 180 -2.51 -2.46 13.41
CA THR A 180 -3.27 -1.29 13.89
C THR A 180 -2.41 -0.02 13.97
N ASN A 181 -3.01 1.15 13.72
CA ASN A 181 -2.34 2.45 13.78
C ASN A 181 -1.04 2.47 12.94
N HIS A 182 -1.19 2.43 11.61
CA HIS A 182 -0.06 2.40 10.68
C HIS A 182 -0.11 3.59 9.71
N TRP A 183 1.03 4.28 9.59
CA TRP A 183 1.25 5.32 8.59
C TRP A 183 2.13 4.75 7.47
N VAL A 184 1.74 4.94 6.22
CA VAL A 184 2.56 4.61 5.04
C VAL A 184 2.57 5.83 4.13
N HIS A 185 3.72 6.45 3.89
CA HIS A 185 3.75 7.65 3.07
C HIS A 185 5.00 7.86 2.22
N ASP A 186 4.87 8.64 1.15
CA ASP A 186 5.97 9.02 0.26
C ASP A 186 6.72 7.78 -0.31
N VAL A 187 5.96 6.90 -0.97
CA VAL A 187 6.42 5.61 -1.51
C VAL A 187 6.22 5.52 -3.03
N GLU A 188 7.28 5.18 -3.77
CA GLU A 188 7.21 4.76 -5.18
C GLU A 188 7.20 3.23 -5.29
N VAL A 189 6.28 2.65 -6.08
CA VAL A 189 6.25 1.21 -6.40
C VAL A 189 6.14 1.00 -7.91
N THR A 190 7.05 0.20 -8.48
CA THR A 190 6.95 -0.38 -9.84
C THR A 190 6.97 -1.90 -9.74
N ASN A 191 5.99 -2.58 -10.31
CA ASN A 191 5.83 -4.05 -10.30
C ASN A 191 4.70 -4.44 -11.29
N ARG A 192 3.94 -5.54 -11.08
CA ARG A 192 2.63 -5.75 -11.75
C ARG A 192 1.57 -6.34 -10.83
N ASP A 193 1.79 -6.32 -9.52
CA ASP A 193 0.80 -6.66 -8.50
C ASP A 193 0.72 -5.55 -7.43
N GLU A 194 0.20 -5.84 -6.24
CA GLU A 194 -0.07 -4.88 -5.15
C GLU A 194 0.93 -3.69 -5.07
N CYS A 195 0.42 -2.46 -5.03
CA CYS A 195 1.24 -1.26 -4.81
C CYS A 195 1.49 -1.07 -3.31
N VAL A 196 0.51 -0.52 -2.60
CA VAL A 196 0.39 -0.58 -1.13
C VAL A 196 -1.01 -1.10 -0.83
N THR A 197 -1.10 -2.29 -0.25
CA THR A 197 -2.37 -3.03 -0.10
C THR A 197 -2.64 -3.43 1.35
N VAL A 198 -3.84 -3.13 1.82
CA VAL A 198 -4.30 -3.53 3.16
C VAL A 198 -4.86 -4.95 3.13
N LYS A 199 -4.32 -5.82 4.00
CA LYS A 199 -4.85 -7.17 4.30
C LYS A 199 -5.54 -7.17 5.66
N SER A 200 -6.31 -8.22 5.96
CA SER A 200 -7.03 -8.34 7.23
C SER A 200 -6.21 -9.08 8.31
N PRO A 201 -6.33 -8.74 9.61
CA PRO A 201 -7.11 -7.63 10.18
C PRO A 201 -6.35 -6.29 10.13
N ALA A 202 -7.08 -5.17 9.99
CA ALA A 202 -6.49 -3.83 9.93
C ALA A 202 -7.35 -2.76 10.61
N SER A 203 -6.75 -1.85 11.39
CA SER A 203 -7.45 -0.68 11.92
C SER A 203 -6.62 0.60 11.99
N ASP A 204 -7.26 1.74 11.75
CA ASP A 204 -6.72 3.10 11.95
C ASP A 204 -5.49 3.40 11.08
N PHE A 205 -5.56 3.14 9.77
CA PHE A 205 -4.44 3.36 8.84
C PHE A 205 -4.54 4.71 8.14
N LEU A 206 -3.38 5.32 7.90
CA LEU A 206 -3.21 6.44 6.98
C LEU A 206 -2.16 6.04 5.93
N ILE A 207 -2.56 6.01 4.67
CA ILE A 207 -1.71 5.64 3.53
C ILE A 207 -1.74 6.82 2.55
N GLU A 208 -0.66 7.59 2.43
CA GLU A 208 -0.70 8.82 1.63
C GLU A 208 0.55 9.14 0.80
N ASN A 209 0.39 9.98 -0.24
CA ASN A 209 1.48 10.34 -1.15
C ASN A 209 2.12 9.11 -1.83
N ILE A 210 1.28 8.19 -2.35
CA ILE A 210 1.72 6.94 -2.96
C ILE A 210 1.79 7.08 -4.48
N TYR A 211 2.88 6.59 -5.08
CA TYR A 211 3.12 6.62 -6.52
C TYR A 211 3.26 5.19 -7.08
N CYS A 212 2.16 4.68 -7.64
CA CYS A 212 2.08 3.38 -8.29
C CYS A 212 2.50 3.52 -9.77
N ASN A 213 3.80 3.42 -10.02
CA ASN A 213 4.46 3.75 -11.28
C ASN A 213 4.71 2.49 -12.12
N GLN A 214 3.77 2.12 -13.01
CA GLN A 214 3.68 0.78 -13.61
C GLN A 214 3.67 -0.30 -12.52
N SER A 215 2.53 -0.43 -11.85
CA SER A 215 2.28 -1.35 -10.74
C SER A 215 0.96 -2.09 -10.96
N GLY A 216 0.64 -3.12 -10.17
CA GLY A 216 -0.75 -3.56 -10.08
C GLY A 216 -1.68 -2.42 -9.61
N GLY A 217 -1.19 -1.56 -8.71
CA GLY A 217 -2.00 -0.51 -8.08
C GLY A 217 -2.42 -0.90 -6.66
N SER A 218 -2.99 0.04 -5.92
CA SER A 218 -3.36 -0.20 -4.51
C SER A 218 -4.60 -1.09 -4.41
N ALA A 219 -4.72 -1.87 -3.32
CA ALA A 219 -5.89 -2.70 -3.07
C ALA A 219 -6.26 -2.80 -1.58
N ILE A 220 -7.44 -3.36 -1.30
CA ILE A 220 -7.79 -4.00 -0.03
C ILE A 220 -8.14 -5.45 -0.34
N GLY A 221 -7.44 -6.38 0.31
CA GLY A 221 -7.65 -7.82 0.16
C GLY A 221 -6.54 -8.59 -0.57
N SER A 222 -6.75 -9.85 -0.95
CA SER A 222 -7.97 -10.68 -0.80
C SER A 222 -8.54 -10.76 0.62
N LEU A 223 -9.86 -10.91 0.72
CA LEU A 223 -10.59 -10.86 1.99
C LEU A 223 -11.45 -12.11 2.24
N GLY A 224 -11.09 -12.84 3.29
CA GLY A 224 -11.89 -13.90 3.91
C GLY A 224 -11.02 -14.78 4.82
N ALA A 225 -11.50 -15.34 5.93
CA ALA A 225 -12.78 -15.12 6.61
C ALA A 225 -12.57 -15.31 8.13
N GLY A 226 -13.30 -14.64 9.03
CA GLY A 226 -14.18 -13.49 8.82
C GLY A 226 -13.42 -12.17 9.01
N THR A 227 -13.40 -11.34 7.97
CA THR A 227 -12.62 -10.10 7.85
C THR A 227 -12.96 -9.07 8.93
N ALA A 228 -11.96 -8.37 9.45
CA ALA A 228 -12.14 -7.17 10.25
C ALA A 228 -11.20 -6.08 9.75
N ILE A 229 -11.74 -5.09 9.04
CA ILE A 229 -10.99 -3.91 8.57
C ILE A 229 -11.82 -2.64 8.87
N GLU A 230 -11.23 -1.65 9.55
CA GLU A 230 -11.89 -0.37 9.76
C GLU A 230 -10.97 0.86 9.83
N ASN A 231 -11.55 2.04 9.56
CA ASN A 231 -10.87 3.34 9.71
C ASN A 231 -9.59 3.43 8.85
N ILE A 232 -9.73 3.17 7.55
CA ILE A 232 -8.61 3.16 6.60
C ILE A 232 -8.72 4.39 5.70
N VAL A 233 -7.69 5.24 5.71
CA VAL A 233 -7.60 6.41 4.81
C VAL A 233 -6.49 6.18 3.80
N TYR A 234 -6.83 6.09 2.52
CA TYR A 234 -5.90 6.31 1.42
C TYR A 234 -6.04 7.74 0.91
N LYS A 235 -4.93 8.44 0.70
CA LYS A 235 -4.92 9.84 0.29
C LYS A 235 -3.80 10.17 -0.69
N ASN A 236 -4.02 11.08 -1.63
CA ASN A 236 -2.97 11.58 -2.54
C ASN A 236 -2.25 10.43 -3.30
N VAL A 237 -3.00 9.58 -4.01
CA VAL A 237 -2.45 8.42 -4.72
C VAL A 237 -2.41 8.71 -6.23
N TYR A 238 -1.25 8.49 -6.87
CA TYR A 238 -1.11 8.58 -8.31
C TYR A 238 -0.72 7.25 -8.93
N THR A 239 -1.48 6.81 -9.93
CA THR A 239 -1.26 5.54 -10.65
C THR A 239 -0.96 5.81 -12.12
N ASN A 240 0.29 5.53 -12.52
CA ASN A 240 0.73 5.60 -13.92
C ASN A 240 0.69 4.19 -14.54
N GLY A 241 -0.11 4.02 -15.59
CA GLY A 241 -0.40 2.71 -16.18
C GLY A 241 -1.05 1.75 -15.19
N GLY A 242 -0.59 0.51 -15.19
CA GLY A 242 -0.92 -0.47 -14.14
C GLY A 242 -2.21 -1.27 -14.32
N ASN A 243 -2.56 -2.08 -13.31
CA ASN A 243 -3.77 -2.92 -13.36
C ASN A 243 -5.01 -2.15 -12.91
N GLN A 244 -5.03 -1.54 -11.72
CA GLN A 244 -6.18 -0.79 -11.19
C GLN A 244 -5.77 0.58 -10.62
N ILE A 245 -6.73 1.51 -10.51
CA ILE A 245 -6.57 2.72 -9.68
C ILE A 245 -6.68 2.33 -8.19
N MET A 246 -7.71 1.54 -7.87
CA MET A 246 -7.93 0.94 -6.56
C MET A 246 -8.80 -0.31 -6.73
N MET A 247 -8.51 -1.39 -6.00
CA MET A 247 -9.34 -2.59 -5.98
C MET A 247 -9.75 -3.01 -4.54
N ILE A 248 -10.99 -3.42 -4.31
CA ILE A 248 -11.38 -4.19 -3.12
C ILE A 248 -11.78 -5.58 -3.58
N LYS A 249 -11.01 -6.62 -3.22
CA LYS A 249 -11.15 -7.99 -3.74
C LYS A 249 -11.52 -9.01 -2.66
N SER A 250 -12.51 -9.85 -2.96
CA SER A 250 -12.94 -10.99 -2.14
C SER A 250 -13.66 -12.03 -2.99
N ASN A 251 -13.83 -13.25 -2.48
CA ASN A 251 -14.68 -14.27 -3.11
C ASN A 251 -15.43 -15.08 -2.03
N GLY A 252 -16.55 -14.54 -1.56
CA GLY A 252 -17.28 -15.05 -0.39
C GLY A 252 -16.73 -14.51 0.94
N GLY A 253 -16.57 -15.38 1.93
CA GLY A 253 -16.09 -15.00 3.27
C GLY A 253 -17.14 -14.30 4.14
N ASP A 254 -16.75 -13.85 5.33
CA ASP A 254 -17.63 -13.18 6.31
C ASP A 254 -16.93 -11.94 6.88
N GLY A 255 -17.60 -11.21 7.79
CA GLY A 255 -17.03 -10.06 8.51
C GLY A 255 -17.28 -8.74 7.80
N TYR A 256 -16.41 -7.74 8.02
CA TYR A 256 -16.60 -6.37 7.51
C TYR A 256 -15.32 -5.68 7.00
N VAL A 257 -15.53 -4.77 6.04
CA VAL A 257 -14.68 -3.60 5.80
C VAL A 257 -15.56 -2.36 6.00
N LYS A 258 -15.15 -1.42 6.85
CA LYS A 258 -15.96 -0.22 7.12
C LYS A 258 -15.16 1.07 7.37
N ASN A 259 -15.80 2.23 7.17
CA ASN A 259 -15.18 3.54 7.38
C ASN A 259 -13.87 3.67 6.60
N VAL A 260 -13.97 3.57 5.27
CA VAL A 260 -12.80 3.67 4.39
C VAL A 260 -12.95 4.90 3.50
N LEU A 261 -11.91 5.73 3.45
CA LEU A 261 -11.86 6.94 2.63
C LEU A 261 -10.72 6.83 1.61
N PHE A 262 -11.05 7.05 0.33
CA PHE A 262 -10.10 7.14 -0.78
C PHE A 262 -10.13 8.56 -1.38
N GLN A 263 -9.24 9.44 -0.91
CA GLN A 263 -9.23 10.86 -1.26
C GLN A 263 -8.09 11.23 -2.22
N ASN A 264 -8.31 12.14 -3.17
CA ASN A 264 -7.27 12.66 -4.09
C ASN A 264 -6.54 11.56 -4.89
N PHE A 265 -7.26 10.80 -5.71
CA PHE A 265 -6.66 9.81 -6.62
C PHE A 265 -6.54 10.34 -8.05
N LEU A 266 -5.35 10.17 -8.64
CA LEU A 266 -5.04 10.57 -10.01
C LEU A 266 -4.56 9.34 -10.82
N ALA A 267 -4.97 9.19 -12.08
CA ALA A 267 -4.55 8.03 -12.88
C ALA A 267 -4.39 8.28 -14.38
N THR A 268 -3.36 7.67 -14.97
CA THR A 268 -2.94 7.81 -16.36
C THR A 268 -2.74 6.44 -17.04
N GLY A 269 -3.83 5.86 -17.56
CA GLY A 269 -3.79 4.68 -18.44
C GLY A 269 -3.85 3.32 -17.73
N SER A 270 -4.58 3.20 -16.62
CA SER A 270 -4.74 1.93 -15.89
C SER A 270 -5.69 0.96 -16.60
N ALA A 271 -5.55 -0.35 -16.35
CA ALA A 271 -6.41 -1.34 -17.00
C ALA A 271 -7.87 -1.30 -16.47
N TYR A 272 -8.05 -1.13 -15.17
CA TYR A 272 -9.31 -0.95 -14.45
C TYR A 272 -9.31 0.40 -13.73
N GLY A 273 -10.50 0.96 -13.47
CA GLY A 273 -10.67 2.19 -12.71
C GLY A 273 -10.79 1.92 -11.21
N LEU A 274 -11.95 2.30 -10.66
CA LEU A 274 -12.44 1.87 -9.35
C LEU A 274 -13.06 0.48 -9.51
N ASP A 275 -12.49 -0.54 -8.86
CA ASP A 275 -12.98 -1.92 -8.92
C ASP A 275 -13.31 -2.48 -7.52
N ILE A 276 -14.57 -2.77 -7.25
CA ILE A 276 -14.98 -3.61 -6.11
C ILE A 276 -15.43 -4.94 -6.71
N ASP A 277 -14.72 -6.02 -6.34
CA ASP A 277 -14.98 -7.37 -6.84
C ASP A 277 -15.16 -8.36 -5.69
N GLN A 278 -16.42 -8.69 -5.38
CA GLN A 278 -16.75 -9.71 -4.38
C GLN A 278 -16.93 -11.13 -4.95
N TYR A 279 -16.63 -11.30 -6.24
CA TYR A 279 -16.52 -12.59 -6.91
C TYR A 279 -15.15 -12.73 -7.62
N TRP A 280 -14.07 -12.23 -6.97
CA TRP A 280 -12.75 -12.10 -7.60
C TRP A 280 -12.18 -13.45 -8.04
N SER A 281 -12.20 -13.70 -9.35
CA SER A 281 -11.99 -15.03 -9.94
C SER A 281 -10.59 -15.64 -9.77
N SER A 282 -9.60 -14.84 -9.34
CA SER A 282 -8.25 -15.30 -8.99
C SER A 282 -8.15 -15.86 -7.56
N GLU A 283 -9.14 -15.59 -6.71
CA GLU A 283 -9.27 -16.15 -5.36
C GLU A 283 -10.23 -17.34 -5.38
N THR A 284 -9.90 -18.40 -4.64
CA THR A 284 -10.79 -19.55 -4.48
C THR A 284 -11.93 -19.18 -3.54
N THR A 285 -13.18 -19.41 -3.94
CA THR A 285 -14.36 -19.08 -3.13
C THR A 285 -14.27 -19.68 -1.72
N VAL A 286 -14.28 -18.81 -0.71
CA VAL A 286 -14.24 -19.15 0.71
C VAL A 286 -15.64 -19.11 1.32
N ALA A 287 -15.88 -19.96 2.32
CA ALA A 287 -17.18 -20.06 2.97
C ALA A 287 -17.57 -18.76 3.71
N GLY A 288 -18.85 -18.40 3.61
CA GLY A 288 -19.45 -17.19 4.19
C GLY A 288 -20.44 -16.55 3.21
N ASN A 289 -21.10 -15.46 3.63
CA ASN A 289 -22.10 -14.76 2.81
C ASN A 289 -21.54 -13.65 1.90
N GLY A 290 -20.24 -13.36 2.00
CA GLY A 290 -19.60 -12.16 1.50
C GLY A 290 -19.15 -11.26 2.66
N VAL A 291 -17.98 -10.66 2.51
CA VAL A 291 -17.51 -9.61 3.43
C VAL A 291 -18.41 -8.38 3.30
N THR A 292 -18.97 -7.88 4.41
CA THR A 292 -19.86 -6.71 4.40
C THR A 292 -19.05 -5.43 4.17
N LEU A 293 -19.31 -4.72 3.06
CA LEU A 293 -18.68 -3.42 2.76
C LEU A 293 -19.65 -2.28 3.13
N THR A 294 -19.28 -1.46 4.12
CA THR A 294 -20.15 -0.39 4.66
C THR A 294 -19.42 0.93 4.85
N ASN A 295 -20.01 2.06 4.45
CA ASN A 295 -19.40 3.38 4.60
C ASN A 295 -18.01 3.47 3.94
N ILE A 296 -18.02 3.40 2.61
CA ILE A 296 -16.82 3.45 1.74
C ILE A 296 -16.94 4.69 0.87
N GLU A 297 -16.06 5.65 1.09
CA GLU A 297 -16.11 6.99 0.50
C GLU A 297 -14.95 7.19 -0.48
N PHE A 298 -15.26 7.74 -1.66
CA PHE A 298 -14.32 8.05 -2.73
C PHE A 298 -14.44 9.54 -3.05
N GLU A 299 -13.37 10.32 -2.86
CA GLU A 299 -13.42 11.78 -2.93
C GLU A 299 -12.34 12.36 -3.84
N THR A 300 -12.75 13.25 -4.76
CA THR A 300 -11.82 14.02 -5.63
C THR A 300 -10.89 13.10 -6.42
N TRP A 301 -11.45 12.38 -7.39
CA TRP A 301 -10.69 11.51 -8.29
C TRP A 301 -10.75 12.02 -9.72
N ASN A 302 -9.64 11.96 -10.45
CA ASN A 302 -9.63 12.23 -11.88
C ASN A 302 -8.68 11.25 -12.58
N GLY A 303 -9.19 10.38 -13.45
CA GLY A 303 -8.42 9.22 -13.91
C GLY A 303 -8.85 8.64 -15.26
N LEU A 304 -7.90 7.99 -15.92
CA LEU A 304 -8.02 7.50 -17.29
C LEU A 304 -7.70 6.00 -17.35
N VAL A 305 -8.63 5.21 -17.90
CA VAL A 305 -8.45 3.77 -18.16
C VAL A 305 -8.26 3.50 -19.66
N VAL A 306 -7.48 2.47 -20.02
CA VAL A 306 -7.16 2.16 -21.43
C VAL A 306 -8.37 1.70 -22.27
N ASP A 307 -9.34 1.01 -21.68
CA ASP A 307 -10.51 0.48 -22.40
C ASP A 307 -11.73 0.36 -21.46
N GLY A 308 -12.48 1.46 -21.35
CA GLY A 308 -13.68 1.59 -20.51
C GLY A 308 -14.89 0.75 -20.94
N VAL A 309 -14.84 0.05 -22.08
CA VAL A 309 -15.91 -0.87 -22.52
C VAL A 309 -15.57 -2.30 -22.12
N LYS A 310 -14.30 -2.70 -22.24
CA LYS A 310 -13.81 -4.00 -21.78
C LYS A 310 -13.60 -4.08 -20.27
N ARG A 311 -13.27 -2.94 -19.64
CA ARG A 311 -13.01 -2.78 -18.21
C ARG A 311 -13.65 -1.47 -17.74
N PRO A 312 -14.87 -1.53 -17.19
CA PRO A 312 -15.58 -0.33 -16.75
C PRO A 312 -14.72 0.58 -15.86
N PRO A 313 -14.73 1.92 -16.05
CA PRO A 313 -14.01 2.82 -15.14
C PRO A 313 -14.60 2.78 -13.71
N TYR A 314 -15.85 2.36 -13.57
CA TYR A 314 -16.51 2.08 -12.30
C TYR A 314 -17.11 0.67 -12.41
N ARG A 315 -16.57 -0.26 -11.63
CA ARG A 315 -17.06 -1.62 -11.47
C ARG A 315 -17.31 -1.85 -9.99
N ILE A 316 -18.57 -2.00 -9.59
CA ILE A 316 -18.96 -2.10 -8.17
C ILE A 316 -19.82 -3.36 -7.99
N ILE A 317 -19.14 -4.51 -7.89
CA ILE A 317 -19.73 -5.84 -7.87
C ILE A 317 -19.68 -6.40 -6.44
N CYS A 318 -20.83 -6.33 -5.76
CA CYS A 318 -20.99 -6.73 -4.36
C CYS A 318 -21.65 -8.10 -4.23
N ALA A 319 -21.41 -8.77 -3.09
CA ALA A 319 -21.97 -10.09 -2.82
C ALA A 319 -23.49 -10.03 -2.58
N ASP A 320 -24.25 -10.89 -3.25
CA ASP A 320 -25.72 -10.90 -3.15
C ASP A 320 -26.24 -11.25 -1.76
N ALA A 321 -25.46 -11.99 -0.96
CA ALA A 321 -25.78 -12.31 0.44
C ALA A 321 -25.14 -11.34 1.45
N ALA A 322 -24.33 -10.37 1.01
CA ALA A 322 -23.83 -9.25 1.81
C ALA A 322 -23.77 -7.92 1.01
N PRO A 323 -24.91 -7.38 0.52
CA PRO A 323 -24.92 -6.20 -0.36
C PRO A 323 -24.23 -4.97 0.24
N CYS A 324 -23.38 -4.31 -0.54
CA CYS A 324 -22.65 -3.11 -0.10
C CYS A 324 -23.60 -1.96 0.23
N SER A 325 -23.31 -1.16 1.26
CA SER A 325 -24.14 0.01 1.60
C SER A 325 -23.36 1.23 2.09
N GLY A 326 -23.81 2.42 1.71
CA GLY A 326 -23.06 3.65 1.95
C GLY A 326 -21.79 3.73 1.11
N ILE A 327 -21.89 3.34 -0.17
CA ILE A 327 -20.85 3.59 -1.18
C ILE A 327 -21.03 5.02 -1.71
N THR A 328 -20.14 5.93 -1.36
CA THR A 328 -20.27 7.36 -1.69
C THR A 328 -19.16 7.79 -2.63
N LEU A 329 -19.51 8.35 -3.79
CA LEU A 329 -18.55 8.94 -4.73
C LEU A 329 -18.82 10.45 -4.87
N THR A 330 -17.87 11.26 -4.42
CA THR A 330 -17.92 12.73 -4.47
C THR A 330 -16.80 13.22 -5.38
N ASP A 331 -17.16 13.93 -6.46
CA ASP A 331 -16.18 14.47 -7.42
C ASP A 331 -15.19 13.41 -7.96
N VAL A 332 -15.72 12.23 -8.30
CA VAL A 332 -14.99 11.13 -8.95
C VAL A 332 -15.28 11.14 -10.45
N TRP A 333 -14.26 11.43 -11.26
CA TRP A 333 -14.36 11.56 -12.72
C TRP A 333 -13.38 10.62 -13.43
N LEU A 334 -13.82 9.40 -13.71
CA LEU A 334 -13.05 8.42 -14.47
C LEU A 334 -13.54 8.38 -15.93
N TRP A 335 -12.61 8.18 -16.87
CA TRP A 335 -12.89 8.12 -18.30
C TRP A 335 -12.00 7.11 -19.07
N SER A 336 -12.29 6.88 -20.35
CA SER A 336 -11.67 5.89 -21.22
C SER A 336 -10.83 6.52 -22.34
N GLU A 337 -9.65 5.94 -22.64
CA GLU A 337 -8.81 6.32 -23.78
C GLU A 337 -9.47 6.03 -25.13
N THR A 338 -10.31 4.99 -25.23
CA THR A 338 -11.05 4.67 -26.47
C THR A 338 -12.11 5.71 -26.82
N GLY A 339 -12.48 6.59 -25.89
CA GLY A 339 -13.60 7.52 -26.05
C GLY A 339 -14.99 6.90 -25.86
N GLU A 340 -15.05 5.61 -25.51
CA GLU A 340 -16.29 4.89 -25.18
C GLU A 340 -16.14 4.18 -23.83
N ALA A 341 -17.24 4.07 -23.07
CA ALA A 341 -17.24 3.42 -21.76
C ALA A 341 -18.62 2.89 -21.32
N VAL A 342 -18.59 1.95 -20.38
CA VAL A 342 -19.74 1.47 -19.60
C VAL A 342 -19.44 1.55 -18.10
N ILE A 343 -20.46 1.38 -17.26
CA ILE A 343 -20.32 1.19 -15.81
C ILE A 343 -21.12 -0.03 -15.36
N ASP A 344 -20.55 -0.79 -14.43
CA ASP A 344 -21.13 -2.03 -13.89
C ASP A 344 -21.41 -1.89 -12.39
N CYS A 345 -22.61 -2.25 -11.95
CA CYS A 345 -22.92 -2.42 -10.53
C CYS A 345 -23.74 -3.71 -10.29
N GLU A 346 -23.48 -4.41 -9.19
CA GLU A 346 -24.23 -5.56 -8.67
C GLU A 346 -24.38 -5.40 -7.15
N SER A 347 -25.60 -5.54 -6.62
CA SER A 347 -25.90 -5.48 -5.18
C SER A 347 -25.27 -4.32 -4.38
N ALA A 348 -25.14 -3.14 -4.99
CA ALA A 348 -24.41 -1.99 -4.43
C ALA A 348 -25.32 -0.77 -4.15
N PHE A 349 -25.28 -0.28 -2.90
CA PHE A 349 -26.15 0.80 -2.43
C PHE A 349 -25.38 2.05 -1.98
N GLY A 350 -25.76 3.20 -2.51
CA GLY A 350 -24.97 4.42 -2.37
C GLY A 350 -25.38 5.56 -3.30
N THR A 351 -24.45 6.49 -3.53
CA THR A 351 -24.64 7.71 -4.35
C THR A 351 -23.36 8.12 -5.07
N GLY A 352 -23.50 8.79 -6.21
CA GLY A 352 -22.40 9.45 -6.93
C GLY A 352 -22.11 8.92 -8.34
N VAL A 353 -22.44 7.65 -8.61
CA VAL A 353 -22.38 7.06 -9.96
C VAL A 353 -23.69 6.35 -10.31
N GLY A 354 -24.08 6.41 -11.59
CA GLY A 354 -25.45 6.13 -12.04
C GLY A 354 -25.96 4.69 -11.92
N CYS A 355 -25.11 3.70 -11.62
CA CYS A 355 -25.51 2.31 -11.43
C CYS A 355 -25.75 1.92 -9.95
N LEU A 356 -25.39 2.78 -8.99
CA LEU A 356 -25.68 2.57 -7.57
C LEU A 356 -27.16 2.79 -7.27
N ARG A 357 -27.72 1.97 -6.36
CA ARG A 357 -29.12 2.09 -5.92
C ARG A 357 -29.23 2.80 -4.58
N SER A 358 -30.40 3.37 -4.31
CA SER A 358 -30.75 3.96 -3.00
C SER A 358 -31.90 3.18 -2.34
N GLY A 359 -31.99 3.27 -1.01
CA GLY A 359 -33.05 2.61 -0.23
C GLY A 359 -32.63 1.25 0.32
N SER A 360 -33.55 0.27 0.27
CA SER A 360 -33.38 -1.05 0.89
C SER A 360 -32.31 -1.89 0.19
N THR A 361 -31.38 -2.44 0.98
CA THR A 361 -30.23 -3.25 0.56
C THR A 361 -30.61 -4.68 0.12
N SER A 362 -31.65 -4.82 -0.69
CA SER A 362 -32.05 -6.09 -1.32
C SER A 362 -31.17 -6.34 -2.54
N SER A 363 -30.63 -7.55 -2.69
CA SER A 363 -29.72 -7.88 -3.80
C SER A 363 -30.34 -7.67 -5.18
N TYR A 364 -29.46 -7.41 -6.16
CA TYR A 364 -29.82 -7.28 -7.56
C TYR A 364 -28.66 -7.69 -8.46
N ALA A 365 -28.95 -8.53 -9.45
CA ALA A 365 -27.98 -9.01 -10.43
C ALA A 365 -27.29 -7.87 -11.20
N ALA A 366 -26.06 -8.14 -11.63
CA ALA A 366 -25.17 -7.22 -12.34
C ALA A 366 -25.85 -6.49 -13.51
N ALA A 367 -25.65 -5.18 -13.56
CA ALA A 367 -26.21 -4.31 -14.59
C ALA A 367 -25.13 -3.40 -15.18
N THR A 368 -24.73 -3.71 -16.41
CA THR A 368 -23.93 -2.83 -17.28
C THR A 368 -24.80 -1.72 -17.86
N THR A 369 -24.34 -0.47 -17.77
CA THR A 369 -25.03 0.68 -18.39
C THR A 369 -24.05 1.58 -19.15
N SER A 370 -24.51 2.20 -20.25
CA SER A 370 -23.69 3.09 -21.09
C SER A 370 -23.26 4.33 -20.32
N TYR A 371 -21.98 4.70 -20.43
CA TYR A 371 -21.40 5.78 -19.65
C TYR A 371 -20.78 6.86 -20.54
N THR A 372 -21.13 8.12 -20.26
CA THR A 372 -20.73 9.30 -21.05
C THR A 372 -19.71 10.14 -20.28
N LYS A 373 -18.76 10.75 -21.00
CA LYS A 373 -17.67 11.53 -20.42
C LYS A 373 -18.15 12.58 -19.40
N PRO A 374 -17.67 12.55 -18.15
CA PRO A 374 -17.95 13.61 -17.18
C PRO A 374 -17.52 14.97 -17.70
N ALA A 375 -18.36 15.99 -17.54
CA ALA A 375 -18.02 17.37 -17.89
C ALA A 375 -16.82 17.91 -17.08
N SER A 376 -16.63 17.41 -15.86
CA SER A 376 -15.55 17.76 -14.95
C SER A 376 -14.26 16.94 -15.15
N TYR A 377 -14.27 15.87 -15.97
CA TYR A 377 -13.04 15.14 -16.26
C TYR A 377 -12.03 16.06 -16.97
N THR A 378 -10.80 16.07 -16.48
CA THR A 378 -9.69 16.78 -17.14
C THR A 378 -8.62 15.79 -17.60
N THR A 379 -8.02 16.01 -18.77
CA THR A 379 -6.88 15.20 -19.20
C THR A 379 -5.67 15.55 -18.34
N LEU A 380 -5.19 14.59 -17.55
CA LEU A 380 -4.00 14.75 -16.73
C LEU A 380 -2.73 14.91 -17.57
N LYS A 381 -1.71 15.53 -16.95
CA LYS A 381 -0.33 15.48 -17.41
C LYS A 381 0.36 14.29 -16.73
N THR A 382 1.27 13.65 -17.45
CA THR A 382 2.22 12.69 -16.87
C THR A 382 3.18 13.39 -15.89
N MET A 383 3.67 12.64 -14.90
CA MET A 383 4.74 13.09 -13.99
C MET A 383 6.13 12.87 -14.61
N THR A 384 7.08 13.72 -14.22
CA THR A 384 8.50 13.40 -14.42
C THR A 384 8.85 12.15 -13.63
N GLY A 385 9.23 11.09 -14.33
CA GLY A 385 9.50 9.77 -13.75
C GLY A 385 8.49 8.69 -14.13
N ASP A 386 7.42 9.02 -14.86
CA ASP A 386 6.47 8.03 -15.39
C ASP A 386 7.18 7.01 -16.29
N LEU A 387 7.07 5.73 -15.93
CA LEU A 387 7.52 4.61 -16.74
C LEU A 387 6.48 4.27 -17.82
N THR A 388 6.95 4.01 -19.03
CA THR A 388 6.11 3.58 -20.17
C THR A 388 5.84 2.06 -20.19
N ALA A 389 6.58 1.29 -19.41
CA ALA A 389 6.43 -0.15 -19.19
C ALA A 389 7.14 -0.57 -17.89
N GLY A 390 6.79 -1.72 -17.30
CA GLY A 390 7.50 -2.29 -16.16
C GLY A 390 8.81 -2.99 -16.55
N PHE A 391 9.53 -3.53 -15.55
CA PHE A 391 10.83 -4.17 -15.75
C PHE A 391 10.71 -5.66 -16.13
N ALA A 392 11.48 -6.11 -17.12
CA ALA A 392 11.44 -7.49 -17.60
C ALA A 392 11.80 -8.51 -16.50
N SER A 393 10.93 -9.52 -16.31
CA SER A 393 11.05 -10.51 -15.23
C SER A 393 12.28 -11.42 -15.28
N THR A 394 12.95 -11.50 -16.44
CA THR A 394 14.12 -12.34 -16.73
C THR A 394 15.46 -11.62 -16.68
N ALA A 395 15.49 -10.32 -16.31
CA ALA A 395 16.70 -9.50 -16.25
C ALA A 395 16.89 -8.82 -14.88
N SER A 396 18.12 -8.36 -14.61
CA SER A 396 18.42 -7.59 -13.39
C SER A 396 17.73 -6.23 -13.43
N ILE A 397 17.10 -5.85 -12.32
CA ILE A 397 16.36 -4.60 -12.20
C ILE A 397 17.30 -3.54 -11.60
N PRO A 398 17.48 -2.37 -12.22
CA PRO A 398 18.33 -1.32 -11.69
C PRO A 398 17.77 -0.80 -10.37
N ALA A 399 18.64 -0.68 -9.36
CA ALA A 399 18.26 -0.13 -8.07
C ALA A 399 17.61 1.27 -8.24
N PRO A 400 16.46 1.54 -7.60
CA PRO A 400 15.88 2.88 -7.63
C PRO A 400 16.79 3.88 -6.93
N TYR A 401 16.84 5.09 -7.47
CA TYR A 401 17.23 6.26 -6.69
C TYR A 401 15.94 6.88 -6.12
N VAL A 402 15.90 7.15 -4.81
CA VAL A 402 14.70 7.73 -4.16
C VAL A 402 14.62 9.22 -4.49
N ALA A 403 14.12 9.53 -5.68
CA ALA A 403 14.21 10.84 -6.32
C ALA A 403 13.23 11.91 -5.78
N PHE A 404 12.19 11.49 -5.06
CA PHE A 404 10.95 12.26 -4.91
C PHE A 404 10.81 13.06 -3.60
N LEU A 405 11.88 13.22 -2.83
CA LEU A 405 11.81 13.65 -1.42
C LEU A 405 12.46 15.01 -1.10
N GLU A 406 12.70 15.83 -2.12
CA GLU A 406 12.95 17.26 -1.90
C GLU A 406 11.61 17.95 -1.58
N PRO A 407 11.52 18.83 -0.54
CA PRO A 407 10.26 19.48 -0.19
C PRO A 407 9.69 20.32 -1.36
N GLY A 408 8.54 19.90 -1.89
CA GLY A 408 7.87 20.54 -3.04
C GLY A 408 7.88 19.74 -4.34
N THR A 409 8.11 18.43 -4.31
CA THR A 409 8.04 17.53 -5.47
C THR A 409 6.60 17.29 -5.99
N LEU A 410 6.56 16.72 -7.20
CA LEU A 410 5.42 16.70 -8.13
C LEU A 410 4.08 16.20 -7.57
N LEU A 411 4.06 15.23 -6.66
CA LEU A 411 2.79 14.62 -6.21
C LEU A 411 1.96 15.63 -5.39
N THR A 412 2.57 16.21 -4.35
CA THR A 412 2.00 17.34 -3.60
C THR A 412 1.74 18.56 -4.49
N ALA A 413 2.61 18.82 -5.47
CA ALA A 413 2.45 19.97 -6.37
C ALA A 413 1.23 19.80 -7.30
N LEU A 414 1.02 18.63 -7.92
CA LEU A 414 -0.12 18.37 -8.82
C LEU A 414 -1.46 18.39 -8.08
N ILE A 415 -1.48 17.88 -6.85
CA ILE A 415 -2.67 17.89 -6.00
C ILE A 415 -2.97 19.30 -5.45
N SER A 416 -1.94 20.12 -5.16
CA SER A 416 -2.11 21.52 -4.74
C SER A 416 -2.26 22.54 -5.88
N GLU A 417 -1.87 22.22 -7.11
CA GLU A 417 -2.30 22.99 -8.30
C GLU A 417 -3.81 22.83 -8.56
N GLN A 418 -4.45 21.80 -7.97
CA GLN A 418 -5.91 21.58 -8.03
C GLN A 418 -6.65 21.86 -6.71
N SER A 419 -5.95 22.06 -5.58
CA SER A 419 -6.56 22.35 -4.28
C SER A 419 -5.71 23.32 -3.42
N GLN A 420 -6.36 24.24 -2.70
CA GLN A 420 -5.70 25.43 -2.12
C GLN A 420 -4.53 25.11 -1.16
N PRO A 421 -3.46 25.93 -1.15
CA PRO A 421 -2.15 25.53 -0.64
C PRO A 421 -2.04 25.50 0.90
N LEU A 422 -1.24 24.57 1.40
CA LEU A 422 -0.84 24.48 2.80
C LEU A 422 0.67 24.22 2.87
N SER A 423 1.41 25.06 3.61
CA SER A 423 2.87 25.03 3.66
C SER A 423 3.40 24.21 4.83
N ILE A 424 4.39 23.35 4.56
CA ILE A 424 5.14 22.61 5.59
C ILE A 424 6.64 22.89 5.41
N LEU A 425 7.32 23.17 6.52
CA LEU A 425 8.76 23.44 6.57
C LEU A 425 9.57 22.14 6.59
N GLY A 426 10.76 22.15 5.96
CA GLY A 426 11.55 20.94 5.70
C GLY A 426 12.17 20.27 6.93
N TRP A 427 12.38 18.95 6.82
CA TRP A 427 12.95 18.08 7.85
C TRP A 427 14.15 17.27 7.32
N PRO A 428 15.13 16.90 8.16
CA PRO A 428 16.31 16.17 7.70
C PRO A 428 16.11 14.65 7.64
N ARG A 429 16.03 14.15 6.41
CA ARG A 429 16.39 12.79 5.93
C ARG A 429 15.74 11.55 6.58
N PHE A 430 15.10 10.75 5.72
CA PHE A 430 15.11 9.28 5.64
C PHE A 430 15.21 8.47 6.95
N ARG A 431 14.10 7.84 7.32
CA ARG A 431 14.01 6.72 8.27
C ARG A 431 12.93 5.77 7.77
N LEU A 432 12.77 4.64 8.43
CA LEU A 432 11.75 3.64 8.15
C LEU A 432 11.54 2.84 9.46
N TRP A 433 10.28 2.64 9.84
CA TRP A 433 9.93 2.22 11.21
C TRP A 433 9.03 0.99 11.22
N LEU A 434 9.65 -0.19 11.27
CA LEU A 434 9.00 -1.47 10.95
C LEU A 434 9.34 -2.59 11.95
N LYS A 435 8.47 -2.78 12.96
CA LYS A 435 8.39 -3.99 13.81
C LYS A 435 8.07 -5.25 12.93
N ILE A 436 7.65 -6.39 13.53
CA ILE A 436 6.94 -7.54 12.85
C ILE A 436 8.10 -8.46 12.19
N GLY A 437 8.34 -9.81 11.99
CA GLY A 437 7.94 -11.28 12.12
C GLY A 437 8.02 -12.22 10.83
N THR A 438 7.69 -13.53 10.88
CA THR A 438 8.04 -14.62 9.88
C THR A 438 7.20 -14.93 8.60
N ALA A 439 7.79 -15.72 7.68
CA ALA A 439 7.16 -16.46 6.55
C ALA A 439 8.07 -17.65 6.11
N PRO A 440 7.57 -18.70 5.43
CA PRO A 440 8.38 -19.89 5.08
C PRO A 440 9.44 -19.65 3.98
N PRO A 441 10.53 -20.45 3.92
CA PRO A 441 11.74 -20.11 3.15
C PRO A 441 11.77 -20.62 1.70
N THR A 442 11.97 -19.71 0.74
CA THR A 442 12.17 -20.03 -0.70
C THR A 442 13.22 -19.11 -1.35
N ARG A 443 14.44 -19.66 -1.53
CA ARG A 443 15.76 -19.15 -2.02
C ARG A 443 16.10 -17.66 -2.34
N CYS A 444 15.24 -16.66 -2.25
CA CYS A 444 15.47 -15.33 -2.82
C CYS A 444 14.88 -14.18 -1.95
N VAL A 445 15.31 -12.91 -2.11
CA VAL A 445 14.99 -11.82 -1.15
C VAL A 445 13.50 -11.46 -1.06
N LYS A 446 13.07 -11.23 0.18
CA LYS A 446 11.87 -10.49 0.63
C LYS A 446 12.22 -9.82 1.97
N LEU A 447 11.63 -8.68 2.32
CA LEU A 447 11.60 -8.18 3.71
C LEU A 447 10.26 -8.61 4.30
N ASN A 448 10.28 -9.42 5.36
CA ASN A 448 9.04 -9.96 5.92
C ASN A 448 8.91 -9.72 7.41
N LEU A 449 7.67 -9.42 7.80
CA LEU A 449 7.31 -8.95 9.11
C LEU A 449 5.92 -9.59 9.57
N ILE A 450 5.78 -10.10 10.82
CA ILE A 450 4.64 -10.54 11.72
C ILE A 450 4.75 -9.94 13.16
N GLY A 451 3.73 -9.24 13.64
CA GLY A 451 3.73 -8.60 14.96
C GLY A 451 3.18 -9.49 16.07
N HIS A 452 3.63 -9.24 17.30
CA HIS A 452 3.00 -9.82 18.48
C HIS A 452 1.55 -9.30 18.60
N PRO A 453 0.53 -10.17 18.76
CA PRO A 453 -0.82 -9.73 19.11
C PRO A 453 -0.82 -9.05 20.49
N ALA A 454 -1.72 -8.09 20.69
CA ALA A 454 -1.88 -7.34 21.94
C ALA A 454 -2.69 -8.11 22.99
#